data_AF-A0A967M1H4-F1
#
_entry.id   AF-A0A967M1H4-F1
#
_cell.length_a   1.000
_cell.length_b   1.000
_cell.length_c   1.000
_cell.angle_alpha   90.00
_cell.angle_beta   90.00
_cell.angle_gamma   90.00
#
_symmetry.space_group_name_H-M   'P 1'
#
loop_
_entity.id
_entity.type
_entity.pdbx_description
1 polymer ?
#
loop_
_entity_poly.entity_id
_entity_poly.type
_entity_poly.pdbx_seq_one_letter_code
_entity_poly.pdbx_strand_id
1 'polypeptide(L)' 'MQQAPSICPHCSLGCATVPGGRYREVQRVTAGINRATNGFFICDRGRFGYDHVNHPDRPRLARVDGQS' A
#
# COMPACT_ATOMS: atom_id res chain seq x y z
N MET A 1 10.64 2.12 12.39
CA MET A 1 9.65 1.91 11.31
C MET A 1 10.05 2.84 10.19
N GLN A 2 10.32 2.33 8.98
CA GLN A 2 10.68 3.17 7.83
C GLN A 2 9.39 3.60 7.13
N GLN A 3 9.29 4.87 6.75
CA GLN A 3 8.09 5.45 6.15
C GLN A 3 8.47 6.28 4.93
N ALA A 4 7.60 6.30 3.92
CA ALA A 4 7.76 7.12 2.74
C ALA A 4 6.40 7.63 2.25
N PRO A 5 6.31 8.83 1.66
CA PRO A 5 5.10 9.30 1.01
C PRO A 5 4.77 8.43 -0.22
N SER A 6 3.48 8.18 -0.45
CA SER A 6 2.97 7.40 -1.58
C SER A 6 1.53 7.80 -1.93
N ILE A 7 0.95 7.09 -2.90
CA ILE A 7 -0.45 7.22 -3.34
C ILE A 7 -1.17 5.89 -3.15
N CYS A 8 -2.42 5.94 -2.70
CA CYS A 8 -3.27 4.78 -2.53
C CYS A 8 -3.66 4.15 -3.90
N PRO A 9 -3.45 2.84 -4.12
CA PRO A 9 -3.77 2.18 -5.40
C PRO A 9 -5.19 1.60 -5.48
N HIS A 10 -6.03 1.78 -4.46
CA HIS A 10 -7.27 1.01 -4.31
C HIS A 10 -8.52 1.61 -5.00
N CYS A 11 -8.47 2.87 -5.40
CA CYS A 11 -9.54 3.53 -6.16
C CYS A 11 -9.00 4.73 -6.95
N SER A 12 -9.83 5.31 -7.81
CA SER A 12 -9.47 6.43 -8.70
C SER A 12 -9.28 7.78 -8.00
N LEU A 13 -9.58 7.90 -6.70
CA LEU A 13 -9.42 9.17 -5.97
C LEU A 13 -7.93 9.56 -5.78
N GLY A 14 -7.03 8.57 -5.68
CA GLY A 14 -5.60 8.84 -5.53
C GLY A 14 -5.22 9.53 -4.21
N CYS A 15 -5.73 9.05 -3.07
CA CYS A 15 -5.41 9.62 -1.76
C CYS A 15 -3.90 9.59 -1.48
N ALA A 16 -3.37 10.67 -0.90
CA ALA A 16 -2.01 10.67 -0.37
C ALA A 16 -1.91 9.72 0.84
N THR A 17 -0.86 8.92 0.89
CA THR A 17 -0.62 7.95 1.97
C THR A 17 0.83 8.00 2.47
N VAL A 18 1.03 7.47 3.66
CA VAL A 18 2.35 7.24 4.26
C VAL A 18 2.42 5.79 4.71
N PRO A 19 2.76 4.84 3.80
CA PRO A 19 3.05 3.45 4.17
C PRO A 19 4.25 3.37 5.12
N GLY A 20 4.14 2.51 6.13
CA GLY A 20 5.18 2.21 7.10
C GLY A 20 5.60 0.75 7.05
N GLY A 21 6.89 0.51 6.79
CA GLY A 21 7.50 -0.81 6.71
C GLY A 21 8.44 -1.13 7.88
N ARG A 22 8.51 -2.41 8.23
CA ARG A 22 9.51 -3.00 9.13
C ARG A 22 9.72 -4.46 8.74
N TYR A 23 10.95 -4.98 8.88
CA TYR A 23 11.28 -6.37 8.58
C TYR A 23 10.90 -6.80 7.15
N ARG A 24 11.02 -5.88 6.17
CA ARG A 24 10.62 -6.08 4.77
C ARG A 24 9.14 -6.35 4.54
N GLU A 25 8.30 -5.99 5.50
CA GLU A 25 6.84 -6.07 5.42
C GLU A 25 6.20 -4.70 5.66
N VAL A 26 5.05 -4.48 5.02
CA VAL A 26 4.21 -3.30 5.29
C VAL A 26 3.43 -3.55 6.58
N GLN A 27 3.61 -2.71 7.58
CA GLN A 27 2.99 -2.91 8.90
C GLN A 27 1.76 -2.02 9.10
N ARG A 28 1.68 -0.89 8.38
CA ARG A 28 0.61 0.09 8.50
C ARG A 28 0.59 1.03 7.30
N VAL A 29 -0.59 1.52 6.95
CA VAL A 29 -0.77 2.68 6.06
C VAL A 29 -1.55 3.78 6.78
N THR A 30 -1.02 5.00 6.78
CA THR A 30 -1.73 6.18 7.29
C THR A 30 -2.03 7.19 6.19
N ALA A 31 -2.98 8.09 6.47
CA ALA A 31 -3.27 9.22 5.60
C ALA A 31 -2.03 10.11 5.48
N GLY A 32 -1.63 10.40 4.25
CA GLY A 32 -0.85 11.58 3.92
C GLY A 32 -1.79 12.78 3.79
N ILE A 33 -1.22 13.97 3.73
CA ILE A 33 -1.99 15.22 3.64
C ILE A 33 -1.95 15.73 2.20
N ASN A 34 -3.11 15.72 1.54
CA ASN A 34 -3.31 16.40 0.25
C ASN A 34 -4.69 17.06 0.23
N ARG A 35 -4.69 18.40 0.28
CA ARG A 35 -5.92 19.20 0.35
C ARG A 35 -6.82 19.04 -0.89
N ALA A 36 -6.26 18.66 -2.04
CA ALA A 36 -7.02 18.52 -3.28
C ALA A 36 -7.75 17.16 -3.39
N THR A 37 -7.32 16.14 -2.65
CA THR A 37 -7.90 14.79 -2.77
C THR A 37 -8.53 14.31 -1.47
N ASN A 38 -7.73 14.16 -0.41
CA ASN A 38 -8.15 13.43 0.79
C ASN A 38 -8.07 14.22 2.09
N GLY A 39 -7.60 15.48 2.04
CA GLY A 39 -7.40 16.34 3.20
C GLY A 39 -6.45 15.68 4.19
N PHE A 40 -7.01 15.13 5.26
CA PHE A 40 -6.29 14.43 6.34
C PHE A 40 -6.75 12.97 6.52
N PHE A 41 -7.68 12.48 5.70
CA PHE A 41 -8.37 11.21 5.91
C PHE A 41 -8.09 10.21 4.77
N ILE A 42 -8.26 8.92 5.06
CA ILE A 42 -8.31 7.84 4.07
C ILE A 42 -9.40 6.85 4.49
N CYS A 43 -10.04 6.18 3.53
CA CYS A 43 -11.03 5.13 3.79
C CYS A 43 -10.37 3.87 4.36
N ASP A 44 -11.19 2.96 4.89
CA ASP A 44 -10.72 1.70 5.48
C ASP A 44 -9.97 0.82 4.48
N ARG A 45 -10.42 0.80 3.22
CA ARG A 45 -9.70 0.08 2.16
C ARG A 45 -8.28 0.63 1.96
N GLY A 46 -8.11 1.96 1.97
CA GLY A 46 -6.78 2.58 1.90
C GLY A 46 -5.94 2.35 3.15
N ARG A 47 -6.58 2.19 4.31
CA ARG A 47 -5.92 2.01 5.60
C ARG A 47 -5.48 0.57 5.85
N PHE A 48 -6.28 -0.42 5.46
CA PHE A 48 -6.10 -1.83 5.81
C PHE A 48 -5.91 -2.75 4.58
N GLY A 49 -6.13 -2.27 3.36
CA GLY A 49 -6.10 -3.10 2.14
C GLY A 49 -4.71 -3.55 1.69
N TYR A 50 -3.65 -3.34 2.47
CA TYR A 50 -2.26 -3.60 2.08
C TYR A 50 -1.80 -5.05 2.30
N ASP A 51 -2.60 -5.91 2.93
CA ASP A 51 -2.19 -7.29 3.29
C ASP A 51 -1.70 -8.13 2.10
N HIS A 52 -2.26 -7.89 0.91
CA HIS A 52 -1.83 -8.54 -0.34
C HIS A 52 -0.33 -8.35 -0.66
N VAL A 53 0.29 -7.27 -0.16
CA VAL A 53 1.72 -7.01 -0.34
C VAL A 53 2.58 -7.99 0.46
N ASN A 54 2.09 -8.41 1.64
CA ASN A 54 2.80 -9.32 2.53
C ASN A 54 2.37 -10.79 2.38
N HIS A 55 1.38 -11.07 1.52
CA HIS A 55 0.83 -12.42 1.37
C HIS A 55 1.95 -13.45 1.07
N PRO A 56 1.98 -14.60 1.77
CA PRO A 56 3.04 -15.60 1.58
C PRO A 56 3.13 -16.11 0.15
N ASP A 57 1.99 -16.24 -0.53
CA ASP A 57 1.90 -16.71 -1.92
C ASP A 57 2.14 -15.61 -2.97
N ARG A 58 2.55 -14.40 -2.57
CA ARG A 58 2.83 -13.31 -3.52
C ARG A 58 3.98 -13.74 -4.46
N PRO A 59 3.79 -13.74 -5.79
CA PRO A 59 4.84 -14.13 -6.73
C PRO A 59 6.10 -13.29 -6.55
N ARG A 60 7.25 -13.97 -6.42
CA ARG A 60 8.59 -13.35 -6.32
C ARG A 60 9.50 -13.69 -7.50
N LEU A 61 9.10 -14.69 -8.28
CA LEU A 61 9.78 -15.14 -9.50
C LEU A 61 8.80 -15.00 -10.67
N ALA A 62 9.35 -14.72 -11.85
CA ALA A 62 8.58 -14.68 -13.08
C ALA A 62 8.12 -16.10 -13.43
N ARG A 63 6.88 -16.25 -13.90
CA ARG A 63 6.41 -17.51 -14.47
C ARG A 63 6.58 -17.48 -15.98
N VAL A 64 7.34 -18.43 -16.53
CA VAL A 64 7.56 -18.59 -17.98
C VAL A 64 6.97 -19.94 -18.39
N ASP A 65 6.11 -19.95 -19.40
CA ASP A 65 5.44 -21.18 -19.90
C ASP A 65 4.72 -22.00 -18.82
N GLY A 66 4.18 -21.30 -17.80
CA GLY A 66 3.48 -21.90 -16.68
C GLY A 66 4.38 -22.40 -15.54
N GLN A 67 5.70 -22.44 -15.74
CA GLN A 67 6.71 -22.82 -14.74
C GLN A 67 7.22 -21.59 -13.99
N SER A 68 7.37 -21.72 -12.67
CA SER A 68 7.81 -20.66 -11.74
C SER A 68 9.30 -20.68 -11.47
#